data_AF-A0A7C7C293-F1
#
_entry.id   AF-A0A7C7C293-F1
#
_cell.length_a   1.000
_cell.length_b   1.000
_cell.length_c   1.000
_cell.angle_alpha   90.00
_cell.angle_beta   90.00
_cell.angle_gamma   90.00
#
_symmetry.space_group_name_H-M   'P 1'
#
loop_
_entity.id
_entity.type
_entity.pdbx_description
1 polymer ?
#
loop_
_entity_poly.entity_id
_entity_poly.type
_entity_poly.pdbx_seq_one_letter_code
_entity_poly.pdbx_strand_id
1 'polypeptide(L)' 'MKVGDLVKVGPPSRPFITHPFFVSIVLEVNKSENHPNGLGLVKVLEAGQEAWYPIGCIELINESR' A
#
# COMPACT_ATOMS: atom_id res chain seq x y z
N MET A 1 5.74 -7.88 1.39
CA MET A 1 5.47 -6.88 0.33
C MET A 1 6.77 -6.47 -0.31
N LYS A 2 6.83 -6.48 -1.63
CA LYS A 2 7.96 -6.08 -2.49
C LYS A 2 7.42 -5.32 -3.71
N VAL A 3 8.31 -4.66 -4.44
CA VAL A 3 7.99 -4.04 -5.73
C VAL A 3 7.44 -5.10 -6.68
N GLY A 4 6.36 -4.75 -7.39
CA GLY A 4 5.62 -5.64 -8.28
C GLY A 4 4.48 -6.43 -7.62
N ASP A 5 4.35 -6.38 -6.29
CA ASP A 5 3.21 -7.03 -5.61
C ASP A 5 1.90 -6.30 -5.94
N LEU A 6 0.83 -7.08 -6.12
CA LEU A 6 -0.53 -6.57 -6.19
C LEU A 6 -1.07 -6.36 -4.77
N VAL A 7 -1.60 -5.16 -4.52
CA VAL A 7 -2.11 -4.72 -3.22
C VAL A 7 -3.47 -4.06 -3.35
N LYS A 8 -4.28 -4.13 -2.31
CA LYS A 8 -5.43 -3.26 -2.10
C LYS A 8 -5.01 -2.07 -1.26
N VAL A 9 -5.52 -0.91 -1.61
CA VAL A 9 -5.31 0.31 -0.83
C VAL A 9 -6.64 0.80 -0.29
N GLY A 10 -6.68 1.13 1.01
CA GLY A 10 -7.87 1.61 1.71
C GLY A 10 -7.54 2.56 2.86
N PRO A 11 -8.55 3.25 3.43
CA PRO A 11 -8.33 4.20 4.52
C PRO A 11 -7.83 3.49 5.79
N PRO A 12 -6.90 4.11 6.55
CA PRO A 12 -6.23 3.47 7.71
C PRO A 12 -7.15 3.21 8.90
N SER A 13 -8.36 3.78 8.90
CA SER A 13 -9.22 3.92 10.09
C SER A 13 -10.58 3.21 9.97
N ARG A 14 -10.80 2.38 8.94
CA ARG A 14 -12.07 1.65 8.78
C ARG A 14 -11.85 0.17 8.41
N PRO A 15 -12.63 -0.76 8.98
CA PRO A 15 -12.56 -2.16 8.62
C PRO A 15 -12.79 -2.36 7.11
N PHE A 16 -12.05 -3.30 6.54
CA PHE A 16 -11.91 -3.62 5.11
C PHE A 16 -13.22 -4.04 4.37
N ILE A 17 -14.38 -3.73 4.93
CA ILE A 17 -15.67 -4.30 4.54
C ILE A 17 -16.57 -3.27 3.83
N THR A 18 -16.34 -1.95 4.00
CA THR A 18 -17.33 -0.93 3.61
C THR A 18 -16.83 0.21 2.70
N HIS A 19 -15.54 0.28 2.38
CA HIS A 19 -15.01 1.35 1.50
C HIS A 19 -14.48 0.74 0.20
N PRO A 20 -14.57 1.45 -0.94
CA PRO A 20 -14.02 0.96 -2.19
C PRO A 20 -12.50 0.86 -2.06
N PHE A 21 -11.98 -0.37 -2.09
CA PHE A 21 -10.56 -0.61 -2.30
C PHE A 21 -10.28 -0.55 -3.79
N PHE A 22 -9.13 -0.02 -4.14
CA PHE A 22 -8.61 -0.15 -5.49
C PHE A 22 -7.39 -1.06 -5.49
N VAL A 23 -7.29 -1.87 -6.54
CA VAL A 23 -6.15 -2.75 -6.76
C VAL A 23 -5.04 -1.93 -7.39
N SER A 24 -3.85 -2.00 -6.80
CA SER A 24 -2.65 -1.30 -7.27
C SER A 24 -1.44 -2.22 -7.29
N ILE A 25 -0.42 -1.82 -8.04
CA ILE A 25 0.89 -2.48 -8.06
C ILE A 25 1.86 -1.67 -7.23
N VAL A 26 2.65 -2.32 -6.38
CA VAL A 26 3.71 -1.67 -5.61
C VAL A 26 4.85 -1.26 -6.55
N LEU A 27 5.18 0.03 -6.53
CA LEU A 27 6.29 0.61 -7.29
C LEU A 27 7.53 0.78 -6.41
N GLU A 28 7.34 1.15 -5.15
CA GLU A 28 8.44 1.42 -4.22
C GLU A 28 7.98 1.15 -2.78
N VAL A 29 8.89 0.65 -1.93
CA VAL A 29 8.64 0.47 -0.50
C VAL A 29 9.68 1.26 0.27
N ASN A 30 9.22 2.28 0.98
CA ASN A 30 10.06 3.08 1.84
C ASN A 30 9.85 2.67 3.30
N LYS A 31 10.86 1.98 3.85
CA LYS A 31 10.79 1.42 5.20
C LYS A 31 10.88 2.51 6.26
N SER A 32 10.20 2.29 7.39
CA SER A 32 10.16 3.19 8.55
C SER A 32 11.54 3.53 9.11
N GLU A 33 12.53 2.65 8.94
CA GLU A 33 13.93 2.83 9.34
C GLU A 33 14.58 4.07 8.71
N ASN A 34 14.06 4.54 7.58
CA ASN A 34 14.56 5.70 6.84
C ASN A 34 13.79 7.00 7.14
N HIS A 35 12.78 6.98 8.02
CA HIS A 35 11.91 8.13 8.27
C HIS A 35 11.91 8.58 9.74
N PRO A 36 12.08 9.89 10.02
CA PRO A 36 12.12 10.42 11.40
C PRO A 36 10.80 10.28 12.16
N ASN A 37 9.69 10.00 11.48
CA ASN A 37 8.37 9.74 12.08
C ASN A 37 8.06 8.23 12.20
N GLY A 38 8.96 7.34 11.79
CA GLY A 38 8.78 5.89 11.88
C GLY A 38 7.64 5.32 11.03
N LEU A 39 7.06 6.11 10.12
CA LEU A 39 5.96 5.68 9.26
C LEU A 39 6.53 5.12 7.95
N GLY A 40 6.35 3.82 7.73
CA GLY A 40 6.66 3.21 6.43
C GLY A 40 5.63 3.63 5.38
N LEU A 41 6.11 3.96 4.18
CA LEU A 41 5.29 4.39 3.05
C LEU A 41 5.50 3.43 1.88
N VAL A 42 4.45 3.26 1.08
CA VAL A 42 4.46 2.45 -0.14
C VAL A 42 3.99 3.31 -1.29
N LYS A 43 4.78 3.35 -2.36
CA LYS A 43 4.36 3.94 -3.63
C LYS A 43 3.64 2.89 -4.44
N VAL A 44 2.47 3.22 -4.95
CA VAL A 44 1.66 2.32 -5.77
C VAL A 44 1.26 2.98 -7.08
N LEU A 45 0.96 2.15 -8.09
CA LEU A 45 0.35 2.59 -9.34
C LEU A 45 -1.18 2.49 -9.24
N GLU A 46 -1.83 3.63 -9.08
CA GLU A 46 -3.28 3.78 -9.05
C GLU A 46 -3.76 4.36 -10.39
N ALA A 47 -4.53 3.60 -11.16
CA ALA A 47 -5.13 4.06 -12.43
C ALA A 47 -4.13 4.75 -13.40
N GLY A 48 -2.86 4.33 -13.39
CA GLY A 48 -1.80 4.91 -14.22
C GLY A 48 -1.07 6.12 -13.61
N GLN A 49 -1.39 6.48 -12.37
CA GLN A 49 -0.72 7.53 -11.60
C GLN A 49 0.02 6.94 -10.38
N GLU A 50 1.13 7.56 -10.01
CA GLU A 50 1.91 7.13 -8.85
C GLU A 50 1.44 7.86 -7.59
N ALA A 51 1.12 7.11 -6.54
CA ALA A 51 0.64 7.67 -5.27
C ALA A 51 1.31 6.99 -4.08
N TRP A 52 1.53 7.75 -3.01
CA TRP A 52 2.14 7.27 -1.77
C TRP A 52 1.10 7.05 -0.67
N TYR A 53 1.19 5.90 -0.01
CA TYR A 53 0.29 5.52 1.09
C TYR A 53 1.06 4.97 2.29
N PRO A 54 0.57 5.19 3.52
CA PRO A 54 1.08 4.49 4.70
C PRO A 54 0.95 2.97 4.56
N ILE A 55 1.92 2.20 5.07
CA ILE A 55 1.85 0.72 5.07
C ILE A 55 0.54 0.21 5.70
N GLY A 56 0.02 0.87 6.75
CA GLY A 56 -1.24 0.49 7.40
C GLY A 56 -2.48 0.62 6.51
N CYS A 57 -2.37 1.29 5.36
CA CYS A 57 -3.42 1.42 4.35
C CYS A 57 -3.34 0.33 3.27
N ILE A 58 -2.32 -0.52 3.30
CA ILE A 58 -2.01 -1.48 2.24
C ILE A 58 -2.29 -2.91 2.71
N GLU A 59 -3.10 -3.63 1.94
CA GLU A 59 -3.35 -5.06 2.12
C GLU A 59 -2.80 -5.81 0.92
N LEU A 60 -1.99 -6.84 1.15
CA LEU A 60 -1.39 -7.65 0.09
C LEU A 60 -2.47 -8.57 -0.52
N ILE A 61 -2.63 -8.56 -1.85
CA ILE A 61 -3.59 -9.45 -2.54
C ILE A 61 -2.94 -10.79 -2.89
N ASN A 62 -1.68 -10.74 -3.33
CA ASN A 62 -0.92 -11.94 -3.67
C ASN A 62 -0.25 -12.50 -2.40
N GLU A 63 -1.02 -13.20 -1.56
CA GLU A 63 -0.48 -14.14 -0.57
C GLU A 63 -0.09 -15.50 -1.21
N SER A 64 0.11 -15.55 -2.53
CA SER A 64 0.46 -16.79 -3.21
C SER A 64 1.89 -17.24 -2.91
N ARG A 65 1.98 -18.07 -1.86
CA ARG A 65 2.92 -19.17 -1.52
C ARG A 65 4.43 -18.91 -1.54
#